data_AF-B6JYH3-F1
#
_entry.id   AF-B6JYH3-F1
#
_cell.length_a   1.000
_cell.length_b   1.000
_cell.length_c   1.000
_cell.angle_alpha   90.00
_cell.angle_beta   90.00
_cell.angle_gamma   90.00
#
_symmetry.space_group_name_H-M   'P 1'
#
loop_
_entity.id
_entity.type
_entity.pdbx_description
1 polymer ?
#
loop_
_entity_poly.entity_id
_entity_poly.type
_entity_poly.pdbx_seq_one_letter_code
_entity_poly.pdbx_strand_id
1 'polypeptide(L)'
;MGNKLIFLGTGTSSNIPVICCLVAKPPTCNVCLAAVTEEGKKNRRRNTSVIVQLDSENGERPKTILIDCGKNFYEAALNVFPKNGLSEIDAVLLTHPHADAINGLDDLRGWTMNGPQSTLHIYLTQETYDTIARAAPYMVDASKATGGGDVPAFTFHIFSPENPFNLLTCNNVQVTPLPVHHGSYFGEQKSKPFWCMGFRICNLSYISDTNFIPPSTKSLMEGSKVVVLDALRSFPHASHFSFDQAHEFVESMEKKPKKVFILGSVIVQNTLIWSVHLPT
;
A
#
# COMPACT_ATOMS: atom_id res chain seq x y z
N MET A 1 15.20 -19.57 -1.95
CA MET A 1 14.99 -18.67 -0.79
C MET A 1 13.48 -18.65 -0.59
N GLY A 2 12.87 -17.65 0.06
CA GLY A 2 11.41 -17.61 0.22
C GLY A 2 10.88 -16.20 -0.02
N ASN A 3 9.57 -16.09 -0.23
CA ASN A 3 8.90 -14.81 -0.47
C ASN A 3 9.19 -13.81 0.66
N LYS A 4 9.36 -12.53 0.32
CA LYS A 4 9.65 -11.45 1.27
C LYS A 4 8.57 -10.39 1.23
N LEU A 5 8.28 -9.83 2.40
CA LEU A 5 7.48 -8.61 2.56
C LEU A 5 8.41 -7.50 3.06
N ILE A 6 8.45 -6.38 2.34
CA ILE A 6 9.29 -5.22 2.63
C ILE A 6 8.38 -4.00 2.79
N PHE A 7 8.53 -3.25 3.88
CA PHE A 7 7.70 -2.06 4.13
C PHE A 7 8.40 -0.81 3.60
N LEU A 8 7.75 -0.11 2.66
CA LEU A 8 8.20 1.19 2.13
C LEU A 8 7.74 2.34 3.06
N GLY A 9 6.56 2.16 3.66
CA GLY A 9 6.02 3.04 4.68
C GLY A 9 4.92 2.36 5.50
N THR A 10 4.68 2.90 6.70
CA THR A 10 3.77 2.36 7.72
C THR A 10 2.99 3.47 8.46
N GLY A 11 3.07 4.70 7.97
CA GLY A 11 2.45 5.88 8.54
C GLY A 11 1.07 6.16 7.94
N THR A 12 0.44 7.22 8.42
CA THR A 12 -0.85 7.69 7.90
C THR A 12 -0.72 8.42 6.57
N SER A 13 -1.86 8.81 6.01
CA SER A 13 -1.95 9.78 4.92
C SER A 13 -1.18 11.08 5.17
N SER A 14 -1.02 11.51 6.43
CA SER A 14 -0.30 12.74 6.79
C SER A 14 1.19 12.53 7.06
N ASN A 15 1.68 11.28 6.99
CA ASN A 15 3.02 10.88 7.40
C ASN A 15 3.25 11.06 8.92
N ILE A 16 4.37 10.57 9.41
CA ILE A 16 4.95 10.99 10.69
C ILE A 16 6.38 11.46 10.42
N PRO A 17 6.77 12.67 10.84
CA PRO A 17 5.98 13.65 11.60
C PRO A 17 4.84 14.28 10.77
N VAL A 18 3.78 14.72 11.47
CA VAL A 18 2.73 15.57 10.88
C VAL A 18 3.20 17.03 10.93
N ILE A 19 3.12 17.75 9.80
CA ILE A 19 3.65 19.12 9.68
C ILE A 19 3.05 20.06 10.72
N CYS A 20 1.73 19.99 10.97
CA CYS A 20 1.07 20.87 11.94
C CYS A 20 1.66 20.73 13.36
N CYS A 21 2.12 19.52 13.75
CA CYS A 21 2.75 19.29 15.04
C CYS A 21 4.13 19.95 15.17
N LEU A 22 4.86 20.09 14.05
CA LEU A 22 6.20 20.70 14.04
C LEU A 22 6.13 22.23 14.01
N VAL A 23 5.14 22.80 13.33
CA VAL A 23 4.98 24.26 13.22
C VAL A 23 4.16 24.89 14.34
N ALA A 24 3.53 24.07 15.20
CA ALA A 24 2.82 24.54 16.39
C ALA A 24 3.75 25.32 17.34
N LYS A 25 3.19 26.32 18.04
CA LYS A 25 3.93 27.17 18.97
C LYS A 25 3.29 27.16 20.36
N PRO A 26 3.90 26.51 21.37
CA PRO A 26 5.04 25.60 21.26
C PRO A 26 4.65 24.27 20.59
N PRO A 27 5.60 23.51 20.00
CA PRO A 27 5.30 22.16 19.54
C PRO A 27 5.14 21.23 20.74
N THR A 28 4.07 20.43 20.76
CA THR A 28 3.71 19.58 21.91
C THR A 28 3.71 18.09 21.62
N CYS A 29 3.82 17.68 20.35
CA CYS A 29 3.78 16.27 19.97
C CYS A 29 5.16 15.61 20.09
N ASN A 30 5.38 14.87 21.17
CA ASN A 30 6.63 14.15 21.42
C ASN A 30 7.02 13.19 20.28
N VAL A 31 6.03 12.52 19.66
CA VAL A 31 6.28 11.59 18.56
C VAL A 31 6.82 12.31 17.32
N CYS A 32 6.19 13.42 16.92
CA CYS A 32 6.65 14.20 15.77
C CYS A 32 8.00 14.87 16.03
N LEU A 33 8.23 15.37 17.26
CA LEU A 33 9.50 15.95 17.66
C LEU A 33 10.63 14.91 17.65
N ALA A 34 10.38 13.69 18.11
CA ALA A 34 11.35 12.60 18.02
C ALA A 34 11.60 12.17 16.56
N ALA A 35 10.57 12.15 15.71
CA ALA A 35 10.67 11.67 14.33
C ALA A 35 11.62 12.51 13.44
N VAL A 36 12.00 13.72 13.87
CA VAL A 36 12.98 14.57 13.17
C VAL A 36 14.41 14.44 13.71
N THR A 37 14.65 13.62 14.74
CA THR A 37 16.00 13.35 15.28
C THR A 37 16.53 12.01 14.79
N GLU A 38 17.85 11.83 14.84
CA GLU A 38 18.48 10.56 14.46
C GLU A 38 18.12 9.42 15.42
N GLU A 39 17.96 9.72 16.71
CA GLU A 39 17.56 8.74 17.73
C GLU A 39 16.12 8.27 17.49
N GLY A 40 15.23 9.20 17.11
CA GLY A 40 13.81 8.95 16.88
C GLY A 40 13.45 8.62 15.43
N LYS A 41 14.42 8.42 14.52
CA LYS A 41 14.16 8.18 13.09
C LYS A 41 13.25 7.00 12.77
N LYS A 42 13.10 6.03 13.69
CA LYS A 42 12.11 4.94 13.59
C LYS A 42 10.67 5.49 13.55
N ASN A 43 10.43 6.64 14.17
CA ASN A 43 9.14 7.30 14.18
C ASN A 43 8.87 8.08 12.88
N ARG A 44 9.87 8.25 12.01
CA ARG A 44 9.66 8.82 10.68
C ARG A 44 8.98 7.76 9.80
N ARG A 45 7.69 7.94 9.55
CA ARG A 45 6.85 7.00 8.81
C ARG A 45 6.27 7.66 7.57
N ARG A 46 6.57 7.06 6.42
CA ARG A 46 6.02 7.43 5.12
C ARG A 46 4.61 6.86 4.95
N ASN A 47 3.86 7.31 3.94
CA ASN A 47 2.58 6.69 3.58
C ASN A 47 2.73 5.19 3.41
N THR A 48 1.68 4.49 3.80
CA THR A 48 1.61 3.05 3.70
C THR A 48 1.91 2.58 2.28
N SER A 49 2.86 1.65 2.16
CA SER A 49 3.18 0.95 0.92
C SER A 49 4.09 -0.22 1.25
N VAL A 50 3.95 -1.32 0.50
CA VAL A 50 4.77 -2.52 0.69
C VAL A 50 5.25 -3.08 -0.65
N ILE A 51 6.34 -3.82 -0.59
CA ILE A 51 6.79 -4.70 -1.66
C ILE A 51 6.58 -6.15 -1.21
N VAL A 52 5.89 -6.92 -2.06
CA VAL A 52 5.85 -8.37 -1.98
C VAL A 52 6.82 -8.89 -3.03
N GLN A 53 7.97 -9.39 -2.59
CA GLN A 53 8.93 -10.04 -3.47
C GLN A 53 8.65 -11.54 -3.47
N LEU A 54 8.28 -12.07 -4.62
CA LEU A 54 8.08 -13.50 -4.80
C LEU A 54 9.39 -14.12 -5.27
N ASP A 55 9.80 -15.19 -4.59
CA ASP A 55 10.93 -15.96 -5.08
C ASP A 55 10.55 -16.62 -6.41
N SER A 56 11.54 -16.80 -7.29
CA SER A 56 11.29 -17.49 -8.56
C SER A 56 11.96 -18.85 -8.58
N GLU A 57 11.31 -19.78 -9.27
CA GLU A 57 11.88 -21.09 -9.55
C GLU A 57 12.76 -21.01 -10.81
N ASN A 58 13.62 -22.00 -11.02
CA ASN A 58 14.36 -22.19 -12.27
C ASN A 58 15.38 -21.10 -12.65
N GLY A 59 15.91 -20.36 -11.66
CA GLY A 59 17.01 -19.42 -11.86
C GLY A 59 16.61 -18.06 -12.43
N GLU A 60 15.31 -17.77 -12.54
CA GLU A 60 14.82 -16.42 -12.81
C GLU A 60 15.07 -15.48 -11.63
N ARG A 61 15.09 -14.17 -11.91
CA ARG A 61 15.10 -13.17 -10.84
C ARG A 61 13.80 -13.22 -10.02
N PRO A 62 13.84 -12.90 -8.71
CA PRO A 62 12.63 -12.68 -7.93
C PRO A 62 11.73 -11.61 -8.55
N LYS A 63 10.41 -11.77 -8.37
CA LYS A 63 9.39 -10.85 -8.90
C LYS A 63 8.98 -9.84 -7.83
N THR A 64 8.96 -8.57 -8.20
CA THR A 64 8.67 -7.44 -7.30
C THR A 64 7.27 -6.91 -7.55
N ILE A 65 6.40 -7.07 -6.56
CA ILE A 65 5.04 -6.50 -6.58
C ILE A 65 5.02 -5.31 -5.62
N LEU A 66 4.77 -4.12 -6.13
CA LEU A 66 4.52 -2.92 -5.33
C LEU A 66 3.03 -2.83 -5.01
N ILE A 67 2.67 -2.61 -3.75
CA ILE A 67 1.30 -2.28 -3.34
C ILE A 67 1.30 -0.82 -2.87
N ASP A 68 0.51 -0.01 -3.55
CA ASP A 68 0.40 1.44 -3.46
C ASP A 68 1.69 2.23 -3.74
N CYS A 69 1.51 3.40 -4.34
CA CYS A 69 2.56 4.32 -4.76
C CYS A 69 2.16 5.74 -4.31
N GLY A 70 2.23 5.99 -3.01
CA GLY A 70 1.89 7.28 -2.40
C GLY A 70 2.92 8.38 -2.64
N LYS A 71 2.60 9.62 -2.24
CA LYS A 71 3.46 10.82 -2.34
C LYS A 71 4.87 10.72 -1.73
N ASN A 72 5.17 9.67 -0.96
CA ASN A 72 6.50 9.43 -0.41
C ASN A 72 7.28 8.33 -1.15
N PHE A 73 6.76 7.84 -2.28
CA PHE A 73 7.36 6.73 -3.00
C PHE A 73 8.79 7.04 -3.42
N TYR A 74 9.10 8.21 -3.99
CA TYR A 74 10.47 8.58 -4.36
C TYR A 74 11.46 8.43 -3.19
N GLU A 75 11.15 9.00 -2.03
CA GLU A 75 12.01 8.91 -0.85
C GLU A 75 12.15 7.46 -0.36
N ALA A 76 11.06 6.68 -0.41
CA ALA A 76 11.08 5.26 -0.06
C ALA A 76 11.95 4.47 -1.04
N ALA A 77 11.80 4.71 -2.35
CA ALA A 77 12.51 4.05 -3.43
C ALA A 77 14.02 4.23 -3.31
N LEU A 78 14.48 5.48 -3.14
CA LEU A 78 15.89 5.80 -2.92
C LEU A 78 16.52 5.01 -1.76
N ASN A 79 15.75 4.78 -0.71
CA ASN A 79 16.23 4.15 0.52
C ASN A 79 16.09 2.63 0.55
N VAL A 80 15.06 2.09 -0.11
CA VAL A 80 14.65 0.69 0.03
C VAL A 80 15.13 -0.13 -1.16
N PHE A 81 15.05 0.38 -2.39
CA PHE A 81 15.36 -0.41 -3.58
C PHE A 81 16.84 -0.80 -3.64
N PRO A 82 17.81 0.14 -3.56
CA PRO A 82 19.23 -0.21 -3.60
C PRO A 82 19.65 -1.14 -2.44
N LYS A 83 19.13 -0.89 -1.23
CA LYS A 83 19.46 -1.70 -0.04
C LYS A 83 18.97 -3.14 -0.13
N ASN A 84 17.89 -3.38 -0.87
CA ASN A 84 17.32 -4.71 -1.06
C ASN A 84 17.67 -5.33 -2.43
N GLY A 85 18.53 -4.67 -3.22
CA GLY A 85 18.90 -5.14 -4.56
C GLY A 85 17.73 -5.21 -5.54
N LEU A 86 16.74 -4.33 -5.39
CA LEU A 86 15.56 -4.28 -6.25
C LEU A 86 15.85 -3.38 -7.46
N SER A 87 15.80 -3.96 -8.66
CA SER A 87 16.02 -3.25 -9.92
C SER A 87 14.72 -2.96 -10.67
N GLU A 88 13.76 -3.88 -10.63
CA GLU A 88 12.54 -3.85 -11.44
C GLU A 88 11.30 -3.97 -10.55
N ILE A 89 10.18 -3.43 -11.06
CA ILE A 89 8.83 -3.54 -10.50
C ILE A 89 7.99 -4.29 -11.52
N ASP A 90 7.66 -5.55 -11.24
CA ASP A 90 6.91 -6.39 -12.17
C ASP A 90 5.43 -6.02 -12.21
N ALA A 91 4.86 -5.68 -11.06
CA ALA A 91 3.46 -5.26 -10.95
C ALA A 91 3.29 -4.19 -9.89
N VAL A 92 2.39 -3.25 -10.14
CA VAL A 92 1.90 -2.27 -9.17
C VAL A 92 0.43 -2.55 -8.92
N LEU A 93 0.05 -2.82 -7.68
CA LEU A 93 -1.33 -2.95 -7.23
C LEU A 93 -1.75 -1.67 -6.52
N LEU A 94 -2.87 -1.05 -6.92
CA LEU A 94 -3.41 0.12 -6.24
C LEU A 94 -4.67 -0.24 -5.47
N THR A 95 -4.69 0.08 -4.17
CA THR A 95 -5.78 -0.24 -3.25
C THR A 95 -6.99 0.67 -3.49
N HIS A 96 -6.77 1.98 -3.62
CA HIS A 96 -7.81 2.99 -3.76
C HIS A 96 -7.25 4.34 -4.27
N PRO A 97 -8.09 5.31 -4.70
CA PRO A 97 -7.63 6.55 -5.32
C PRO A 97 -7.24 7.70 -4.38
N HIS A 98 -6.95 7.47 -3.09
CA HIS A 98 -6.49 8.57 -2.24
C HIS A 98 -5.03 8.93 -2.51
N ALA A 99 -4.69 10.20 -2.22
CA ALA A 99 -3.40 10.80 -2.53
C ALA A 99 -2.21 10.04 -1.93
N ASP A 100 -2.37 9.48 -0.74
CA ASP A 100 -1.36 8.68 -0.05
C ASP A 100 -1.18 7.28 -0.62
N ALA A 101 -2.07 6.83 -1.52
CA ALA A 101 -1.94 5.59 -2.26
C ALA A 101 -1.47 5.79 -3.71
N ILE A 102 -1.74 6.95 -4.35
CA ILE A 102 -1.49 7.14 -5.80
C ILE A 102 -0.58 8.32 -6.19
N ASN A 103 -0.32 9.30 -5.32
CA ASN A 103 0.36 10.53 -5.76
C ASN A 103 1.88 10.38 -5.99
N GLY A 104 2.45 9.19 -5.81
CA GLY A 104 3.82 8.86 -6.19
C GLY A 104 3.94 8.23 -7.57
N LEU A 105 2.81 7.96 -8.26
CA LEU A 105 2.82 7.28 -9.57
C LEU A 105 3.71 7.99 -10.59
N ASP A 106 3.79 9.32 -10.56
CA ASP A 106 4.65 10.09 -11.46
C ASP A 106 6.13 9.71 -11.33
N ASP A 107 6.60 9.37 -10.13
CA ASP A 107 7.99 8.99 -9.86
C ASP A 107 8.35 7.63 -10.47
N LEU A 108 7.37 6.78 -10.78
CA LEU A 108 7.59 5.50 -11.47
C LEU A 108 8.15 5.69 -12.89
N ARG A 109 8.10 6.90 -13.46
CA ARG A 109 8.80 7.21 -14.71
C ARG A 109 10.30 6.91 -14.63
N GLY A 110 10.91 6.93 -13.44
CA GLY A 110 12.31 6.53 -13.25
C GLY A 110 12.63 5.09 -13.69
N TRP A 111 11.62 4.23 -13.81
CA TRP A 111 11.78 2.87 -14.36
C TRP A 111 11.63 2.79 -15.87
N THR A 112 10.95 3.76 -16.48
CA THR A 112 10.57 3.74 -17.90
C THR A 112 11.32 4.75 -18.77
N MET A 113 11.88 5.78 -18.15
CA MET A 113 12.71 6.81 -18.77
C MET A 113 14.17 6.36 -18.90
N ASN A 114 14.50 5.64 -19.97
CA ASN A 114 15.82 5.01 -20.12
C ASN A 114 16.18 4.11 -18.91
N GLY A 115 15.16 3.66 -18.19
CA GLY A 115 15.27 2.77 -17.05
C GLY A 115 15.29 1.31 -17.47
N PRO A 116 15.22 0.38 -16.50
CA PRO A 116 15.31 -1.05 -16.77
C PRO A 116 14.07 -1.62 -17.48
N GLN A 117 12.97 -0.88 -17.61
CA GLN A 117 11.70 -1.38 -18.13
C GLN A 117 11.12 -0.44 -19.19
N SER A 118 10.46 -0.97 -20.21
CA SER A 118 9.76 -0.15 -21.23
C SER A 118 8.35 0.28 -20.81
N THR A 119 7.76 -0.43 -19.85
CA THR A 119 6.44 -0.14 -19.27
C THR A 119 6.32 -0.77 -17.89
N LEU A 120 5.44 -0.21 -17.06
CA LEU A 120 5.03 -0.81 -15.78
C LEU A 120 3.57 -1.25 -15.84
N HIS A 121 3.28 -2.41 -15.26
CA HIS A 121 1.94 -2.99 -15.23
C HIS A 121 1.20 -2.54 -13.98
N ILE A 122 0.17 -1.71 -14.15
CA ILE A 122 -0.62 -1.14 -13.05
C ILE A 122 -1.98 -1.84 -12.98
N TYR A 123 -2.28 -2.43 -11.84
CA TYR A 123 -3.52 -3.15 -11.56
C TYR A 123 -4.36 -2.36 -10.57
N LEU A 124 -5.60 -2.08 -10.95
CA LEU A 124 -6.49 -1.21 -10.20
C LEU A 124 -7.96 -1.44 -10.56
N THR A 125 -8.87 -0.89 -9.78
CA THR A 125 -10.30 -0.84 -10.12
C THR A 125 -10.60 0.27 -11.12
N GLN A 126 -11.76 0.21 -11.77
CA GLN A 126 -12.24 1.26 -12.68
C GLN A 126 -12.32 2.63 -11.98
N GLU A 127 -12.82 2.67 -10.73
CA GLU A 127 -12.94 3.89 -9.93
C GLU A 127 -11.57 4.56 -9.70
N THR A 128 -10.55 3.77 -9.40
CA THR A 128 -9.18 4.26 -9.24
C THR A 128 -8.64 4.78 -10.57
N TYR A 129 -8.88 4.06 -11.67
CA TYR A 129 -8.43 4.45 -13.01
C TYR A 129 -9.03 5.79 -13.43
N ASP A 130 -10.34 5.95 -13.26
CA ASP A 130 -11.05 7.17 -13.61
C ASP A 130 -10.54 8.37 -12.80
N THR A 131 -10.16 8.15 -11.54
CA THR A 131 -9.59 9.19 -10.69
C THR A 131 -8.21 9.62 -11.17
N ILE A 132 -7.33 8.66 -11.51
CA ILE A 132 -6.01 8.95 -12.09
C ILE A 132 -6.17 9.69 -13.43
N ALA A 133 -7.06 9.22 -14.31
CA ALA A 133 -7.31 9.82 -15.62
C ALA A 133 -7.79 11.28 -15.52
N ARG A 134 -8.53 11.64 -14.47
CA ARG A 134 -8.94 13.02 -14.20
C ARG A 134 -7.81 13.87 -13.59
N ALA A 135 -7.05 13.31 -12.65
CA ALA A 135 -6.05 14.04 -11.88
C ALA A 135 -4.73 14.25 -12.67
N ALA A 136 -4.28 13.22 -13.39
CA ALA A 136 -3.02 13.20 -14.13
C ALA A 136 -3.26 12.56 -15.52
N PRO A 137 -4.00 13.24 -16.42
CA PRO A 137 -4.41 12.67 -17.70
C PRO A 137 -3.26 12.17 -18.59
N TYR A 138 -2.07 12.78 -18.46
CA TYR A 138 -0.88 12.39 -19.22
C TYR A 138 -0.34 11.01 -18.84
N MET A 139 -0.68 10.49 -17.65
CA MET A 139 -0.28 9.14 -17.22
C MET A 139 -1.09 8.03 -17.89
N VAL A 140 -2.30 8.35 -18.35
CA VAL A 140 -3.18 7.39 -19.06
C VAL A 140 -3.17 7.60 -20.56
N ASP A 141 -2.81 8.79 -21.01
CA ASP A 141 -2.78 9.17 -22.42
C ASP A 141 -1.61 10.14 -22.66
N ALA A 142 -0.52 9.62 -23.22
CA ALA A 142 0.68 10.39 -23.50
C ALA A 142 0.45 11.59 -24.43
N SER A 143 -0.63 11.60 -25.24
CA SER A 143 -0.96 12.76 -26.08
C SER A 143 -1.39 14.00 -25.28
N LYS A 144 -1.72 13.81 -23.99
CA LYS A 144 -2.07 14.88 -23.05
C LYS A 144 -0.86 15.43 -22.28
N ALA A 145 0.34 14.89 -22.54
CA ALA A 145 1.57 15.46 -22.00
C ALA A 145 1.84 16.84 -22.60
N THR A 146 2.35 17.76 -21.78
CA THR A 146 2.71 19.12 -22.22
C THR A 146 4.23 19.30 -22.20
N GLY A 147 4.81 19.81 -23.28
CA GLY A 147 6.25 20.07 -23.39
C GLY A 147 7.06 18.83 -23.80
N GLY A 148 8.38 18.88 -23.57
CA GLY A 148 9.31 17.79 -23.89
C GLY A 148 9.72 16.95 -22.68
N GLY A 149 8.97 17.02 -21.58
CA GLY A 149 9.23 16.22 -20.39
C GLY A 149 8.79 14.77 -20.60
N ASP A 150 9.58 13.86 -20.06
CA ASP A 150 9.25 12.44 -20.11
C ASP A 150 8.10 12.10 -19.15
N VAL A 151 7.21 11.22 -19.61
CA VAL A 151 6.04 10.72 -18.86
C VAL A 151 6.21 9.24 -18.53
N PRO A 152 5.60 8.72 -17.44
CA PRO A 152 5.66 7.30 -17.17
C PRO A 152 4.96 6.49 -18.27
N ALA A 153 5.54 5.35 -18.63
CA ALA A 153 4.90 4.37 -19.51
C ALA A 153 4.16 3.30 -18.69
N PHE A 154 2.84 3.27 -18.78
CA PHE A 154 1.99 2.35 -18.04
C PHE A 154 1.12 1.48 -18.93
N THR A 155 1.02 0.20 -18.55
CA THR A 155 -0.01 -0.71 -19.05
C THR A 155 -1.02 -0.94 -17.92
N PHE A 156 -2.23 -0.41 -18.06
CA PHE A 156 -3.29 -0.54 -17.07
C PHE A 156 -4.08 -1.85 -17.22
N HIS A 157 -4.34 -2.52 -16.10
CA HIS A 157 -5.12 -3.74 -15.98
C HIS A 157 -6.27 -3.50 -15.00
N ILE A 158 -7.47 -3.32 -15.52
CA ILE A 158 -8.65 -3.06 -14.70
C ILE A 158 -9.22 -4.39 -14.20
N PHE A 159 -9.18 -4.60 -12.88
CA PHE A 159 -9.72 -5.82 -12.27
C PHE A 159 -11.11 -5.60 -11.65
N SER A 160 -11.88 -6.68 -11.55
CA SER A 160 -13.13 -6.72 -10.79
C SER A 160 -12.85 -6.95 -9.30
N PRO A 161 -13.45 -6.19 -8.37
CA PRO A 161 -13.34 -6.43 -6.93
C PRO A 161 -13.84 -7.80 -6.47
N GLU A 162 -14.64 -8.50 -7.28
CA GLU A 162 -15.34 -9.73 -6.91
C GLU A 162 -14.55 -10.99 -7.28
N ASN A 163 -13.61 -10.88 -8.23
CA ASN A 163 -12.98 -12.04 -8.86
C ASN A 163 -11.45 -11.98 -8.76
N PRO A 164 -10.77 -13.11 -8.48
CA PRO A 164 -9.31 -13.18 -8.60
C PRO A 164 -8.81 -12.81 -10.00
N PHE A 165 -7.60 -12.26 -10.07
CA PHE A 165 -6.91 -11.93 -11.31
C PHE A 165 -5.45 -12.37 -11.25
N ASN A 166 -4.78 -12.43 -12.40
CA ASN A 166 -3.39 -12.90 -12.50
C ASN A 166 -2.42 -11.76 -12.83
N LEU A 167 -1.27 -11.75 -12.18
CA LEU A 167 -0.16 -10.87 -12.48
C LEU A 167 0.66 -11.44 -13.64
N LEU A 168 0.47 -10.87 -14.83
CA LEU A 168 1.00 -11.40 -16.08
C LEU A 168 2.54 -11.42 -16.12
N THR A 169 3.18 -10.45 -15.46
CA THR A 169 4.64 -10.29 -15.36
C THR A 169 5.27 -11.04 -14.19
N CYS A 170 4.44 -11.58 -13.28
CA CYS A 170 4.85 -12.33 -12.10
C CYS A 170 4.48 -13.81 -12.22
N ASN A 171 4.80 -14.45 -13.34
CA ASN A 171 4.56 -15.89 -13.57
C ASN A 171 3.09 -16.30 -13.36
N ASN A 172 2.16 -15.41 -13.74
CA ASN A 172 0.71 -15.58 -13.57
C ASN A 172 0.28 -15.83 -12.12
N VAL A 173 0.99 -15.25 -11.14
CA VAL A 173 0.58 -15.30 -9.73
C VAL A 173 -0.83 -14.76 -9.59
N GLN A 174 -1.70 -15.56 -9.01
CA GLN A 174 -3.07 -15.18 -8.72
C GLN A 174 -3.12 -14.26 -7.50
N VAL A 175 -3.89 -13.18 -7.64
CA VAL A 175 -4.23 -12.22 -6.60
C VAL A 175 -5.73 -12.29 -6.37
N THR A 176 -6.13 -12.44 -5.11
CA THR A 176 -7.54 -12.36 -4.71
C THR A 176 -7.79 -10.95 -4.13
N PRO A 177 -8.64 -10.12 -4.76
CA PRO A 177 -9.07 -8.86 -4.17
C PRO A 177 -9.78 -9.08 -2.83
N LEU A 178 -9.57 -8.17 -1.88
CA LEU A 178 -10.21 -8.16 -0.57
C LEU A 178 -10.98 -6.85 -0.40
N PRO A 179 -12.21 -6.72 -0.91
CA PRO A 179 -12.96 -5.48 -0.82
C PRO A 179 -13.33 -5.16 0.64
N VAL A 180 -13.05 -3.94 1.09
CA VAL A 180 -13.31 -3.46 2.45
C VAL A 180 -13.94 -2.07 2.43
N HIS A 181 -14.57 -1.68 3.53
CA HIS A 181 -15.06 -0.30 3.67
C HIS A 181 -13.95 0.57 4.24
N HIS A 182 -13.78 1.76 3.68
CA HIS A 182 -12.85 2.79 4.13
C HIS A 182 -13.58 4.13 4.28
N GLY A 183 -14.51 4.17 5.24
CA GLY A 183 -15.38 5.32 5.49
C GLY A 183 -16.60 5.36 4.57
N SER A 184 -17.10 6.56 4.30
CA SER A 184 -18.30 6.76 3.49
C SER A 184 -18.26 8.05 2.71
N TYR A 185 -18.96 8.08 1.58
CA TYR A 185 -19.20 9.30 0.82
C TYR A 185 -20.03 10.30 1.63
N PHE A 186 -19.53 11.53 1.75
CA PHE A 186 -20.27 12.65 2.33
C PHE A 186 -21.18 13.27 1.25
N GLY A 187 -22.50 13.37 1.51
CA GLY A 187 -23.40 14.16 0.66
C GLY A 187 -24.64 13.47 0.11
N GLU A 188 -24.82 12.16 0.28
CA GLU A 188 -26.06 11.47 -0.11
C GLU A 188 -27.01 11.30 1.08
N GLN A 189 -28.32 11.28 0.82
CA GLN A 189 -29.36 11.07 1.85
C GLN A 189 -29.22 9.72 2.59
N LYS A 190 -28.40 8.81 2.07
CA LYS A 190 -27.89 7.61 2.76
C LYS A 190 -26.37 7.54 2.59
N SER A 191 -25.66 7.40 3.71
CA SER A 191 -24.21 7.15 3.71
C SER A 191 -23.91 5.88 2.91
N LYS A 192 -23.21 6.02 1.79
CA LYS A 192 -22.70 4.91 0.97
C LYS A 192 -21.26 4.62 1.38
N PRO A 193 -20.87 3.37 1.67
CA PRO A 193 -19.50 3.04 2.01
C PRO A 193 -18.57 3.37 0.85
N PHE A 194 -17.41 3.91 1.17
CA PHE A 194 -16.30 4.03 0.23
C PHE A 194 -15.55 2.69 0.23
N TRP A 195 -15.36 2.10 -0.95
CA TRP A 195 -14.74 0.79 -1.07
C TRP A 195 -13.25 0.93 -1.35
N CYS A 196 -12.42 0.26 -0.55
CA CYS A 196 -10.99 0.12 -0.76
C CYS A 196 -10.66 -1.36 -1.00
N MET A 197 -9.61 -1.63 -1.77
CA MET A 197 -9.15 -2.99 -2.03
C MET A 197 -7.97 -3.35 -1.13
N GLY A 198 -8.09 -4.44 -0.38
CA GLY A 198 -6.93 -5.22 0.03
C GLY A 198 -6.59 -6.29 -1.00
N PHE A 199 -5.51 -7.03 -0.76
CA PHE A 199 -5.06 -8.10 -1.63
C PHE A 199 -4.60 -9.31 -0.83
N ARG A 200 -5.04 -10.50 -1.25
CA ARG A 200 -4.44 -11.77 -0.84
C ARG A 200 -3.53 -12.29 -1.94
N ILE A 201 -2.26 -12.50 -1.60
CA ILE A 201 -1.20 -12.97 -2.48
C ILE A 201 -0.48 -14.11 -1.77
N CYS A 202 -0.56 -15.32 -2.32
CA CYS A 202 -0.05 -16.54 -1.67
C CYS A 202 -0.59 -16.67 -0.22
N ASN A 203 0.31 -16.66 0.77
CA ASN A 203 0.02 -16.78 2.20
C ASN A 203 -0.16 -15.44 2.94
N LEU A 204 -0.16 -14.32 2.20
CA LEU A 204 -0.29 -12.96 2.74
C LEU A 204 -1.69 -12.41 2.43
N SER A 205 -2.35 -11.84 3.44
CA SER A 205 -3.45 -10.89 3.24
C SER A 205 -3.01 -9.50 3.67
N TYR A 206 -3.24 -8.51 2.82
CA TYR A 206 -2.85 -7.11 3.03
C TYR A 206 -4.07 -6.20 2.88
N ILE A 207 -4.38 -5.43 3.92
CA ILE A 207 -5.44 -4.41 3.92
C ILE A 207 -4.87 -3.16 4.62
N SER A 208 -4.75 -2.07 3.87
CA SER A 208 -4.09 -0.85 4.38
C SER A 208 -5.02 0.16 5.04
N ASP A 209 -6.26 0.24 4.55
CA ASP A 209 -7.20 1.29 4.90
C ASP A 209 -8.59 0.68 5.05
N THR A 210 -9.12 0.60 6.28
CA THR A 210 -10.44 0.00 6.52
C THR A 210 -11.06 0.44 7.84
N ASN A 211 -12.35 0.77 7.85
CA ASN A 211 -13.15 0.84 9.08
C ASN A 211 -14.08 -0.37 9.26
N PHE A 212 -14.22 -1.22 8.26
CA PHE A 212 -15.04 -2.43 8.34
C PHE A 212 -14.65 -3.45 7.27
N ILE A 213 -14.41 -4.68 7.69
CA ILE A 213 -14.15 -5.82 6.81
C ILE A 213 -15.41 -6.68 6.72
N PRO A 214 -16.06 -6.79 5.54
CA PRO A 214 -17.23 -7.65 5.37
C PRO A 214 -16.94 -9.12 5.70
N PRO A 215 -17.94 -9.89 6.17
CA PRO A 215 -17.77 -11.32 6.43
C PRO A 215 -17.26 -12.11 5.22
N SER A 216 -17.70 -11.75 4.01
CA SER A 216 -17.22 -12.36 2.76
C SER A 216 -15.72 -12.15 2.57
N THR A 217 -15.22 -10.94 2.81
CA THR A 217 -13.79 -10.61 2.75
C THR A 217 -12.99 -11.32 3.84
N LYS A 218 -13.53 -11.38 5.07
CA LYS A 218 -12.94 -12.17 6.15
C LYS A 218 -12.76 -13.64 5.76
N SER A 219 -13.78 -14.27 5.16
CA SER A 219 -13.68 -15.65 4.67
C SER A 219 -12.57 -15.83 3.63
N LEU A 220 -12.34 -14.84 2.77
CA LEU A 220 -11.22 -14.86 1.81
C LEU A 220 -9.85 -14.71 2.49
N MET A 221 -9.77 -14.15 3.69
CA MET A 221 -8.52 -14.02 4.46
C MET A 221 -8.18 -15.27 5.27
N GLU A 222 -9.16 -16.16 5.52
CA GLU A 222 -8.96 -17.35 6.34
C GLU A 222 -7.82 -18.23 5.82
N GLY A 223 -6.97 -18.67 6.76
CA GLY A 223 -5.80 -19.50 6.48
C GLY A 223 -4.55 -18.74 6.03
N SER A 224 -4.61 -17.40 5.89
CA SER A 224 -3.43 -16.57 5.66
C SER A 224 -2.39 -16.78 6.76
N LYS A 225 -1.12 -16.95 6.40
CA LYS A 225 -0.04 -17.10 7.40
C LYS A 225 0.42 -15.76 7.92
N VAL A 226 0.34 -14.72 7.09
CA VAL A 226 0.66 -13.34 7.46
C VAL A 226 -0.53 -12.46 7.11
N VAL A 227 -0.91 -11.61 8.06
CA VAL A 227 -1.90 -10.55 7.85
C VAL A 227 -1.21 -9.22 8.11
N VAL A 228 -1.41 -8.28 7.20
CA VAL A 228 -1.03 -6.88 7.35
C VAL A 228 -2.31 -6.07 7.34
N LEU A 229 -2.56 -5.29 8.40
CA LEU A 229 -3.87 -4.70 8.69
C LEU A 229 -3.78 -3.25 9.14
N ASP A 230 -4.75 -2.44 8.70
CA ASP A 230 -4.98 -1.08 9.19
C ASP A 230 -5.18 -1.06 10.72
N ALA A 231 -4.48 -0.16 11.39
CA ALA A 231 -4.78 0.21 12.77
C ALA A 231 -4.24 1.61 13.07
N LEU A 232 -5.13 2.62 12.96
CA LEU A 232 -4.75 4.02 13.00
C LEU A 232 -4.33 4.49 14.40
N ARG A 233 -5.19 4.25 15.39
CA ARG A 233 -5.04 4.80 16.75
C ARG A 233 -5.85 4.00 17.78
N SER A 234 -5.76 4.36 19.06
CA SER A 234 -6.49 3.66 20.12
C SER A 234 -8.01 3.84 20.07
N PHE A 235 -8.49 4.99 19.60
CA PHE A 235 -9.93 5.29 19.56
C PHE A 235 -10.51 5.14 18.14
N PRO A 236 -11.81 4.80 18.02
CA PRO A 236 -12.46 4.65 16.72
C PRO A 236 -12.26 5.83 15.77
N HIS A 237 -12.24 5.54 14.48
CA HIS A 237 -12.16 6.51 13.41
C HIS A 237 -13.21 6.20 12.34
N ALA A 238 -13.71 7.24 11.66
CA ALA A 238 -14.78 7.08 10.67
C ALA A 238 -14.37 6.18 9.49
N SER A 239 -13.09 6.21 9.12
CA SER A 239 -12.56 5.50 7.95
C SER A 239 -11.48 4.46 8.28
N HIS A 240 -11.06 4.31 9.54
CA HIS A 240 -9.98 3.41 9.92
C HIS A 240 -10.31 2.61 11.17
N PHE A 241 -9.73 1.43 11.26
CA PHE A 241 -9.75 0.62 12.47
C PHE A 241 -8.96 1.28 13.58
N SER A 242 -9.46 1.16 14.81
CA SER A 242 -8.64 1.32 16.00
C SER A 242 -7.76 0.09 16.24
N PHE A 243 -6.79 0.19 17.16
CA PHE A 243 -6.00 -0.98 17.58
C PHE A 243 -6.89 -2.11 18.11
N ASP A 244 -7.91 -1.77 18.89
CA ASP A 244 -8.83 -2.76 19.47
C ASP A 244 -9.67 -3.41 18.37
N GLN A 245 -10.20 -2.63 17.41
CA GLN A 245 -10.96 -3.19 16.28
C GLN A 245 -10.10 -4.12 15.40
N ALA A 246 -8.85 -3.75 15.14
CA ALA A 246 -7.92 -4.60 14.40
C ALA A 246 -7.60 -5.90 15.16
N HIS A 247 -7.41 -5.81 16.47
CA HIS A 247 -7.18 -6.97 17.33
C HIS A 247 -8.40 -7.90 17.38
N GLU A 248 -9.59 -7.35 17.65
CA GLU A 248 -10.85 -8.08 17.68
C GLU A 248 -11.14 -8.76 16.34
N PHE A 249 -10.85 -8.09 15.21
CA PHE A 249 -11.00 -8.68 13.89
C PHE A 249 -10.13 -9.94 13.74
N VAL A 250 -8.84 -9.85 14.07
CA VAL A 250 -7.91 -10.99 14.03
C VAL A 250 -8.35 -12.11 14.98
N GLU A 251 -8.79 -11.76 16.19
CA GLU A 251 -9.27 -12.72 17.18
C GLU A 251 -10.54 -13.45 16.72
N SER A 252 -11.37 -12.78 15.92
CA SER A 252 -12.57 -13.37 15.36
C SER A 252 -12.29 -14.40 14.25
N MET A 253 -11.10 -14.41 13.64
CA MET A 253 -10.75 -15.35 12.56
C MET A 253 -10.69 -16.79 13.06
N GLU A 254 -11.26 -17.73 12.31
CA GLU A 254 -11.24 -19.15 12.67
C GLU A 254 -9.83 -19.73 12.55
N LYS A 255 -9.11 -19.38 11.48
CA LYS A 255 -7.73 -19.80 11.21
C LYS A 255 -6.80 -18.60 11.38
N LYS A 256 -6.46 -18.34 12.64
CA LYS A 256 -5.59 -17.22 13.03
C LYS A 256 -4.26 -17.23 12.27
N PRO A 257 -3.78 -16.05 11.82
CA PRO A 257 -2.49 -15.93 11.15
C PRO A 257 -1.33 -16.21 12.11
N LYS A 258 -0.20 -16.68 11.57
CA LYS A 258 1.03 -16.88 12.36
C LYS A 258 1.69 -15.56 12.75
N LYS A 259 1.54 -14.53 11.93
CA LYS A 259 2.07 -13.18 12.16
C LYS A 259 1.06 -12.14 11.72
N VAL A 260 0.94 -11.08 12.51
CA VAL A 260 0.16 -9.89 12.18
C VAL A 260 1.08 -8.68 12.23
N PHE A 261 1.02 -7.84 11.21
CA PHE A 261 1.62 -6.52 11.20
C PHE A 261 0.52 -5.48 11.11
N ILE A 262 0.71 -4.36 11.80
CA ILE A 262 -0.17 -3.21 11.69
C ILE A 262 0.52 -2.06 10.96
N LEU A 263 -0.26 -1.26 10.26
CA LEU A 263 0.19 -0.08 9.52
C LEU A 263 -0.81 1.08 9.69
N GLY A 264 -0.49 2.24 9.13
CA GLY A 264 -1.39 3.40 9.18
C GLY A 264 -1.42 4.07 10.56
N SER A 265 -0.51 3.72 11.47
CA SER A 265 -0.60 4.12 12.88
C SER A 265 -0.01 5.51 13.17
N VAL A 266 -0.71 6.33 13.95
CA VAL A 266 -0.22 7.63 14.49
C VAL A 266 0.63 7.50 15.76
N ILE A 267 0.77 6.30 16.35
CA ILE A 267 1.52 6.08 17.60
C ILE A 267 2.71 5.14 17.36
N VAL A 268 3.80 5.40 18.09
CA VAL A 268 4.99 4.53 18.10
C VAL A 268 4.67 3.26 18.89
N GLN A 269 4.70 2.11 18.22
CA GLN A 269 4.99 0.83 18.87
C GLN A 269 6.51 0.62 18.80
N ASN A 270 7.11 0.10 19.87
CA ASN A 270 8.57 -0.11 20.01
C ASN A 270 9.15 -1.15 19.01
N THR A 271 8.33 -1.74 18.15
CA THR A 271 8.70 -2.78 17.19
C THR A 271 8.35 -2.34 15.77
N LEU A 272 9.31 -1.72 15.07
CA LEU A 272 9.24 -1.59 13.60
C LEU A 272 9.99 -2.73 12.97
N ILE A 273 9.31 -3.46 12.09
CA ILE A 273 9.89 -4.54 11.32
C ILE A 273 9.91 -4.08 9.86
N TRP A 274 11.10 -3.83 9.34
CA TRP A 274 11.29 -3.26 7.99
C TRP A 274 11.16 -4.30 6.87
N SER A 275 11.38 -5.57 7.21
CA SER A 275 11.23 -6.69 6.28
C SER A 275 11.02 -8.00 7.03
N VAL A 276 10.19 -8.89 6.49
CA VAL A 276 10.05 -10.27 6.98
C VAL A 276 9.99 -11.28 5.84
N HIS A 277 10.53 -12.47 6.10
CA HIS A 277 10.25 -13.64 5.27
C HIS A 277 8.81 -14.10 5.52
N LEU A 278 8.05 -14.27 4.44
CA LEU A 278 6.75 -14.90 4.49
C LEU A 278 6.95 -16.41 4.73
N PRO A 279 6.15 -17.03 5.62
CA PRO A 279 6.20 -18.48 5.78
C PRO A 279 5.86 -19.16 4.45
N THR A 280 6.67 -20.15 4.09
CA THR A 280 6.33 -21.15 3.06
C THR A 280 5.04 -21.86 3.43
#